data_AF-R6XKL5-F1
#
_entry.id   AF-R6XKL5-F1
#
_cell.length_a   1.000
_cell.length_b   1.000
_cell.length_c   1.000
_cell.angle_alpha   90.00
_cell.angle_beta   90.00
_cell.angle_gamma   90.00
#
_symmetry.space_group_name_H-M   'P 1'
#
loop_
_entity.id
_entity.type
_entity.pdbx_description
1 polymer ?
#
loop_
_entity_poly.entity_id
_entity_poly.type
_entity_poly.pdbx_seq_one_letter_code
_entity_poly.pdbx_strand_id
1 'polypeptide(L)'
;MKQMKNFKIALAVLAAVSALAMSLSSCSKDDGPYYPVYNGLVTIKTTDSGVTYFQLDKKTTLEPTNWKNPYKREVRALLQYSEEPGEVGLFSKKVKVAWIDSVRTKSAVSYDNEFMKGNNAPIELYNDWVTCLEDGYLTIHFAALFGRGGKIVHIVDLAVDPKTLDLYLKHDNNGDNGYIPGEGVIAFKIDDLLKDVKDGQELTLHWKGSEGEKTAKVKYLSRFALPQK
;
A
#
# COMPACT_ATOMS: atom_id res chain seq x y z
N MET A 1 35.14 -13.06 -22.10
CA MET A 1 34.03 -12.33 -22.80
C MET A 1 32.72 -12.24 -21.99
N LYS A 2 32.29 -13.29 -21.27
CA LYS A 2 31.03 -13.28 -20.48
C LYS A 2 31.07 -12.33 -19.27
N GLN A 3 32.21 -12.23 -18.57
CA GLN A 3 32.36 -11.29 -17.45
C GLN A 3 32.34 -9.81 -17.85
N MET A 4 32.93 -9.44 -19.00
CA MET A 4 32.89 -8.06 -19.51
C MET A 4 31.48 -7.62 -19.93
N LYS A 5 30.60 -8.55 -20.33
CA LYS A 5 29.19 -8.26 -20.60
C LYS A 5 28.42 -8.00 -19.30
N ASN A 6 28.66 -8.79 -18.26
CA ASN A 6 27.99 -8.62 -16.96
C ASN A 6 28.44 -7.33 -16.26
N PHE A 7 29.71 -6.93 -16.41
CA PHE A 7 30.22 -5.67 -15.87
C PHE A 7 29.65 -4.44 -16.60
N LYS A 8 29.43 -4.53 -17.92
CA LYS A 8 28.77 -3.48 -18.71
C LYS A 8 27.27 -3.35 -18.40
N ILE A 9 26.61 -4.46 -18.07
CA ILE A 9 25.20 -4.47 -17.63
C ILE A 9 25.06 -3.86 -16.23
N ALA A 10 25.95 -4.21 -15.29
CA ALA A 10 25.97 -3.63 -13.94
C ALA A 10 26.22 -2.11 -13.97
N LEU A 11 27.08 -1.64 -14.88
CA LEU A 11 27.38 -0.21 -15.03
C LEU A 11 26.22 0.57 -15.69
N ALA A 12 25.45 -0.07 -16.57
CA ALA A 12 24.26 0.53 -17.17
C ALA A 12 23.09 0.66 -16.18
N VAL A 13 22.95 -0.29 -15.25
CA VAL A 13 21.96 -0.22 -14.15
C VAL A 13 22.33 0.90 -13.16
N LEU A 14 23.62 1.07 -12.84
CA LEU A 14 24.08 2.12 -11.93
C LEU A 14 23.89 3.54 -12.50
N ALA A 15 24.01 3.71 -13.82
CA ALA A 15 23.76 4.99 -14.50
C ALA A 15 22.25 5.34 -14.58
N ALA A 16 21.37 4.35 -14.66
CA ALA A 16 19.93 4.57 -14.62
C ALA A 16 19.45 4.97 -13.21
N VAL A 17 20.05 4.43 -12.15
CA VAL A 17 19.68 4.73 -10.75
C VAL A 17 20.21 6.11 -10.30
N SER A 18 21.34 6.57 -10.84
CA SER A 18 21.94 7.87 -10.47
C SER A 18 21.31 9.08 -11.18
N ALA A 19 20.52 8.88 -12.24
CA ALA A 19 19.76 9.95 -12.89
C ALA A 19 18.40 10.24 -12.21
N LEU A 20 17.91 9.36 -11.33
CA LEU A 20 16.66 9.60 -10.57
C LEU A 20 16.86 10.46 -9.31
N ALA A 21 18.10 10.80 -8.94
CA ALA A 21 18.38 11.64 -7.77
C ALA A 21 18.37 13.16 -8.06
N MET A 22 18.09 13.59 -9.30
CA MET A 22 17.99 15.01 -9.66
C MET A 22 16.70 15.31 -10.43
N SER A 23 15.58 15.47 -9.72
CA SER A 23 14.43 16.23 -10.22
C SER A 23 13.50 16.68 -9.10
N LEU A 24 14.03 17.48 -8.16
CA LEU A 24 13.20 18.44 -7.42
C LEU A 24 13.44 19.83 -8.01
N SER A 25 12.73 20.10 -9.11
CA SER A 25 12.23 21.40 -9.59
C SER A 25 12.23 21.49 -11.12
N SER A 26 11.04 21.42 -11.70
CA SER A 26 10.51 22.40 -12.66
C SER A 26 9.40 21.76 -13.49
N CYS A 27 8.22 22.40 -13.50
CA CYS A 27 7.10 22.05 -14.38
C CYS A 27 7.52 22.21 -15.85
N SER A 28 7.55 21.11 -16.59
CA SER A 28 7.21 21.12 -18.01
C SER A 28 5.90 20.36 -18.17
N LYS A 29 4.89 21.07 -18.69
CA LYS A 29 3.66 20.45 -19.20
C LYS A 29 4.05 19.54 -20.34
N ASP A 30 4.18 18.26 -20.06
CA ASP A 30 4.21 17.21 -21.07
C ASP A 30 3.00 16.32 -20.76
N ASP A 31 2.13 16.14 -21.74
CA ASP A 31 0.90 15.35 -21.65
C ASP A 31 1.23 13.84 -21.61
N GLY A 32 1.99 13.44 -20.58
CA GLY A 32 2.15 12.07 -20.17
C GLY A 32 0.83 11.51 -19.64
N PRO A 33 0.69 10.17 -19.54
CA PRO A 33 -0.52 9.56 -19.01
C PRO A 33 -0.87 10.20 -17.66
N TYR A 34 -2.09 10.72 -17.56
CA TYR A 34 -2.63 11.33 -16.34
C TYR A 34 -2.64 10.27 -15.24
N TYR A 35 -1.59 10.22 -14.43
CA TYR A 35 -1.62 9.47 -13.19
C TYR A 35 -2.55 10.21 -12.24
N PRO A 36 -3.64 9.58 -11.74
CA PRO A 36 -4.47 10.22 -10.75
C PRO A 36 -3.58 10.56 -9.54
N VAL A 37 -3.39 11.86 -9.30
CA VAL A 37 -2.61 12.34 -8.16
C VAL A 37 -3.48 12.15 -6.91
N TYR A 38 -3.40 10.99 -6.29
CA TYR A 38 -4.02 10.74 -4.99
C TYR A 38 -3.19 11.42 -3.89
N ASN A 39 -3.88 12.05 -2.94
CA ASN A 39 -3.31 12.77 -1.81
C ASN A 39 -3.84 12.27 -0.46
N GLY A 40 -4.52 11.12 -0.46
CA GLY A 40 -4.94 10.41 0.74
C GLY A 40 -5.05 8.91 0.51
N LEU A 41 -4.82 8.17 1.58
CA LEU A 41 -5.10 6.75 1.70
C LEU A 41 -6.06 6.67 2.88
N VAL A 42 -7.27 6.21 2.62
CA VAL A 42 -8.35 6.29 3.61
C VAL A 42 -8.97 4.94 3.84
N THR A 43 -9.58 4.78 5.01
CA THR A 43 -10.56 3.73 5.26
C THR A 43 -11.95 4.35 5.26
N ILE A 44 -12.78 3.96 4.30
CA ILE A 44 -14.18 4.34 4.22
C ILE A 44 -14.95 3.53 5.26
N LYS A 45 -15.60 4.23 6.19
CA LYS A 45 -16.31 3.66 7.33
C LYS A 45 -17.71 4.26 7.45
N THR A 46 -18.58 3.58 8.18
CA THR A 46 -19.93 4.06 8.49
C THR A 46 -20.12 3.98 10.00
N THR A 47 -20.64 5.04 10.60
CA THR A 47 -20.99 5.07 12.02
C THR A 47 -22.18 4.15 12.31
N ASP A 48 -22.43 3.85 13.58
CA ASP A 48 -23.62 3.09 14.00
C ASP A 48 -24.94 3.79 13.58
N SER A 49 -24.92 5.12 13.48
CA SER A 49 -26.04 5.94 12.99
C SER A 49 -26.17 5.98 11.46
N GLY A 50 -25.31 5.28 10.72
CA GLY A 50 -25.37 5.19 9.26
C GLY A 50 -24.63 6.31 8.50
N VAL A 51 -23.87 7.17 9.19
CA VAL A 51 -23.14 8.29 8.57
C VAL A 51 -21.80 7.79 8.02
N THR A 52 -21.54 8.02 6.73
CA THR A 52 -20.26 7.65 6.12
C THR A 52 -19.19 8.71 6.37
N TYR A 53 -17.97 8.27 6.66
CA TYR A 53 -16.79 9.11 6.80
C TYR A 53 -15.54 8.37 6.31
N PHE A 54 -14.46 9.11 6.09
CA PHE A 54 -13.16 8.55 5.73
C PHE A 54 -12.17 8.72 6.89
N GLN A 55 -11.56 7.63 7.35
CA GLN A 55 -10.42 7.67 8.26
C GLN A 55 -9.15 7.89 7.42
N LEU A 56 -8.53 9.07 7.52
CA LEU A 56 -7.31 9.37 6.76
C LEU A 56 -6.05 8.90 7.47
N ASP A 57 -5.98 9.11 8.78
CA ASP A 57 -4.86 8.71 9.63
C ASP A 57 -5.39 8.50 11.06
N LYS A 58 -4.52 8.22 12.02
CA LYS A 58 -4.90 7.97 13.43
C LYS A 58 -5.70 9.09 14.13
N LYS A 59 -5.72 10.33 13.62
CA LYS A 59 -6.39 11.48 14.26
C LYS A 59 -7.30 12.28 13.33
N THR A 60 -7.21 12.02 12.02
CA THR A 60 -7.90 12.80 11.00
C THR A 60 -9.03 11.99 10.38
N THR A 61 -10.25 12.51 10.48
CA THR A 61 -11.44 12.00 9.78
C THR A 61 -11.98 13.03 8.82
N LEU A 62 -12.47 12.56 7.66
CA LEU A 62 -12.99 13.40 6.60
C LEU A 62 -14.49 13.11 6.40
N GLU A 63 -15.29 14.18 6.38
CA GLU A 63 -16.68 14.19 6.00
C GLU A 63 -16.78 14.54 4.50
N PRO A 64 -17.09 13.59 3.61
CA PRO A 64 -17.16 13.88 2.18
C PRO A 64 -18.48 14.59 1.82
N THR A 65 -18.39 15.70 1.09
CA THR A 65 -19.56 16.45 0.58
C THR A 65 -20.04 15.90 -0.75
N ASN A 66 -21.37 15.86 -0.92
CA ASN A 66 -22.02 15.41 -2.17
C ASN A 66 -21.54 14.04 -2.69
N TRP A 67 -21.03 13.19 -1.80
CA TRP A 67 -20.55 11.87 -2.14
C TRP A 67 -21.42 10.82 -1.47
N LYS A 68 -21.85 9.83 -2.26
CA LYS A 68 -22.66 8.72 -1.77
C LYS A 68 -21.80 7.47 -1.73
N ASN A 69 -21.75 6.82 -0.57
CA ASN A 69 -21.01 5.57 -0.42
C ASN A 69 -21.55 4.47 -1.33
N PRO A 70 -20.79 4.00 -2.34
CA PRO A 70 -21.22 2.88 -3.17
C PRO A 70 -20.95 1.53 -2.50
N TYR A 71 -20.20 1.50 -1.40
CA TYR A 71 -19.76 0.30 -0.72
C TYR A 71 -20.70 -0.06 0.44
N LYS A 72 -20.96 -1.36 0.61
CA LYS A 72 -21.78 -1.92 1.70
C LYS A 72 -20.95 -2.44 2.89
N ARG A 73 -19.67 -2.03 2.96
CA ARG A 73 -18.67 -2.52 3.93
C ARG A 73 -17.56 -1.50 4.14
N GLU A 74 -16.72 -1.72 5.15
CA GLU A 74 -15.45 -1.01 5.30
C GLU A 74 -14.54 -1.27 4.08
N VAL A 75 -13.94 -0.21 3.54
CA VAL A 75 -13.08 -0.27 2.33
C VAL A 75 -11.85 0.60 2.51
N ARG A 76 -10.66 0.05 2.26
CA ARG A 76 -9.42 0.83 2.11
C ARG A 76 -9.39 1.41 0.68
N ALA A 77 -9.05 2.68 0.51
CA ALA A 77 -9.13 3.37 -0.78
C ALA A 77 -8.07 4.46 -0.94
N LEU A 78 -7.62 4.66 -2.18
CA LEU A 78 -6.85 5.85 -2.55
C LEU A 78 -7.82 6.99 -2.86
N LEU A 79 -7.47 8.18 -2.41
CA LEU A 79 -8.33 9.36 -2.45
C LEU A 79 -7.57 10.54 -3.05
N GLN A 80 -8.25 11.28 -3.92
CA GLN A 80 -7.91 12.65 -4.27
C GLN A 80 -9.02 13.56 -3.75
N TYR A 81 -8.68 14.48 -2.85
CA TYR A 81 -9.63 15.40 -2.24
C TYR A 81 -9.08 16.82 -2.07
N SER A 82 -9.98 17.76 -1.86
CA SER A 82 -9.67 19.11 -1.36
C SER A 82 -10.48 19.40 -0.11
N GLU A 83 -9.89 20.10 0.86
CA GLU A 83 -10.62 20.59 2.03
C GLU A 83 -11.61 21.67 1.63
N GLU A 84 -12.79 21.66 2.26
CA GLU A 84 -13.81 22.68 2.09
C GLU A 84 -14.08 23.41 3.42
N PRO A 85 -14.32 24.72 3.39
CA PRO A 85 -14.72 25.45 4.59
C PRO A 85 -16.12 24.99 5.03
N GLY A 86 -16.36 24.98 6.33
CA GLY A 86 -17.68 24.72 6.91
C GLY A 86 -17.60 24.14 8.31
N GLU A 87 -18.76 24.06 8.96
CA GLU A 87 -18.86 23.38 10.26
C GLU A 87 -18.51 21.90 10.10
N VAL A 88 -17.54 21.47 10.89
CA VAL A 88 -17.11 20.08 11.01
C VAL A 88 -17.80 19.52 12.26
N GLY A 89 -18.72 18.58 12.06
CA GLY A 89 -19.55 18.06 13.14
C GLY A 89 -18.77 17.09 14.04
N LEU A 90 -18.97 15.79 13.80
CA LEU A 90 -18.25 14.71 14.49
C LEU A 90 -16.84 14.47 13.94
N PHE A 91 -16.54 15.02 12.77
CA PHE A 91 -15.34 14.71 11.99
C PHE A 91 -14.34 15.86 12.02
N SER A 92 -13.11 15.58 11.60
CA SER A 92 -12.02 16.57 11.67
C SER A 92 -12.09 17.60 10.55
N LYS A 93 -12.51 17.20 9.35
CA LYS A 93 -12.49 18.03 8.13
C LYS A 93 -13.68 17.73 7.24
N LYS A 94 -14.15 18.74 6.52
CA LYS A 94 -15.09 18.58 5.41
C LYS A 94 -14.33 18.60 4.10
N VAL A 95 -14.64 17.68 3.18
CA VAL A 95 -13.85 17.51 1.95
C VAL A 95 -14.71 17.31 0.72
N LYS A 96 -14.24 17.81 -0.41
CA LYS A 96 -14.75 17.46 -1.74
C LYS A 96 -13.91 16.34 -2.33
N VAL A 97 -14.57 15.26 -2.75
CA VAL A 97 -13.92 14.13 -3.41
C VAL A 97 -13.80 14.41 -4.91
N ALA A 98 -12.57 14.45 -5.42
CA ALA A 98 -12.31 14.55 -6.86
C ALA A 98 -12.25 13.15 -7.50
N TRP A 99 -11.58 12.22 -6.84
CA TRP A 99 -11.46 10.83 -7.29
C TRP A 99 -11.26 9.92 -6.08
N ILE A 100 -11.81 8.71 -6.14
CA ILE A 100 -11.61 7.69 -5.12
C ILE A 100 -11.69 6.31 -5.77
N ASP A 101 -10.76 5.43 -5.42
CA ASP A 101 -10.77 4.04 -5.88
C ASP A 101 -10.35 3.09 -4.77
N SER A 102 -11.02 1.94 -4.73
CA SER A 102 -10.79 0.93 -3.70
C SER A 102 -9.43 0.25 -3.91
N VAL A 103 -8.71 0.05 -2.81
CA VAL A 103 -7.49 -0.76 -2.79
C VAL A 103 -7.89 -2.23 -2.62
N ARG A 104 -7.28 -3.13 -3.40
CA ARG A 104 -7.46 -4.57 -3.23
C ARG A 104 -7.16 -4.95 -1.79
N THR A 105 -8.16 -5.47 -1.08
CA THR A 105 -8.02 -5.89 0.31
C THR A 105 -8.04 -7.41 0.42
N LYS A 106 -7.11 -7.99 1.18
CA LYS A 106 -7.07 -9.41 1.56
C LYS A 106 -6.95 -9.55 3.07
N SER A 107 -7.30 -10.72 3.60
CA SER A 107 -6.85 -11.11 4.95
C SER A 107 -5.42 -11.63 4.86
N ALA A 108 -4.66 -11.54 5.93
CA ALA A 108 -3.43 -12.32 6.04
C ALA A 108 -3.74 -13.83 6.05
N VAL A 109 -2.82 -14.60 5.48
CA VAL A 109 -2.86 -16.07 5.46
C VAL A 109 -2.13 -16.64 6.67
N SER A 110 -2.33 -17.92 6.94
CA SER A 110 -1.64 -18.62 8.02
C SER A 110 -0.13 -18.70 7.75
N TYR A 111 0.67 -18.45 8.77
CA TYR A 111 2.12 -18.66 8.72
C TYR A 111 2.44 -20.15 8.94
N ASP A 112 2.36 -20.93 7.87
CA ASP A 112 2.55 -22.38 7.88
C ASP A 112 3.56 -22.88 6.83
N ASN A 113 3.73 -24.20 6.74
CA ASN A 113 4.68 -24.81 5.80
C ASN A 113 4.32 -24.56 4.33
N GLU A 114 3.04 -24.41 4.00
CA GLU A 114 2.59 -24.15 2.62
C GLU A 114 2.96 -22.71 2.24
N PHE A 115 2.64 -21.75 3.11
CA PHE A 115 3.08 -20.36 2.95
C PHE A 115 4.60 -20.28 2.81
N MET A 116 5.37 -20.98 3.65
CA MET A 116 6.84 -20.91 3.59
C MET A 116 7.42 -21.51 2.31
N LYS A 117 6.87 -22.62 1.80
CA LYS A 117 7.41 -23.35 0.63
C LYS A 117 6.85 -22.89 -0.72
N GLY A 118 5.77 -22.10 -0.73
CA GLY A 118 5.15 -21.60 -1.97
C GLY A 118 6.10 -20.79 -2.87
N ASN A 119 5.63 -20.43 -4.06
CA ASN A 119 6.38 -19.56 -4.98
C ASN A 119 6.65 -18.19 -4.33
N ASN A 120 7.89 -17.72 -4.46
CA ASN A 120 8.33 -16.42 -3.97
C ASN A 120 9.15 -15.71 -5.07
N ALA A 121 8.45 -15.09 -6.01
CA ALA A 121 9.01 -14.24 -7.04
C ALA A 121 9.43 -12.87 -6.43
N PRO A 122 10.44 -12.19 -6.98
CA PRO A 122 10.83 -10.87 -6.51
C PRO A 122 9.69 -9.85 -6.55
N ILE A 123 9.63 -8.99 -5.53
CA ILE A 123 8.75 -7.84 -5.42
C ILE A 123 9.52 -6.70 -4.74
N GLU A 124 9.38 -5.48 -5.22
CA GLU A 124 10.03 -4.31 -4.62
C GLU A 124 8.98 -3.42 -3.97
N LEU A 125 9.33 -2.83 -2.82
CA LEU A 125 8.40 -2.00 -2.05
C LEU A 125 8.82 -0.53 -2.15
N TYR A 126 7.83 0.34 -2.33
CA TYR A 126 8.05 1.78 -2.25
C TYR A 126 8.03 2.23 -0.79
N ASN A 127 9.08 2.93 -0.37
CA ASN A 127 9.13 3.60 0.92
C ASN A 127 8.47 4.98 0.83
N ASP A 128 7.16 4.99 0.64
CA ASP A 128 6.34 6.19 0.59
C ASP A 128 5.24 6.14 1.66
N TRP A 129 4.38 7.16 1.65
CA TRP A 129 3.31 7.29 2.63
C TRP A 129 2.15 6.30 2.43
N VAL A 130 2.07 5.61 1.29
CA VAL A 130 1.04 4.59 1.01
C VAL A 130 1.41 3.25 1.66
N THR A 131 2.70 2.94 1.72
CA THR A 131 3.20 1.78 2.46
C THR A 131 3.17 2.07 3.97
N CYS A 132 2.08 1.68 4.64
CA CYS A 132 1.86 2.00 6.05
C CYS A 132 1.13 0.88 6.81
N LEU A 133 1.34 0.86 8.13
CA LEU A 133 0.67 -0.05 9.06
C LEU A 133 -0.22 0.76 10.00
N GLU A 134 -1.47 0.94 9.60
CA GLU A 134 -2.42 1.74 10.35
C GLU A 134 -3.88 1.32 10.14
N ASP A 135 -4.74 1.73 11.07
CA ASP A 135 -6.19 1.58 10.98
C ASP A 135 -6.66 0.13 10.75
N GLY A 136 -5.87 -0.84 11.24
CA GLY A 136 -6.13 -2.27 11.10
C GLY A 136 -5.63 -2.90 9.79
N TYR A 137 -4.89 -2.15 8.97
CA TYR A 137 -4.35 -2.61 7.71
C TYR A 137 -2.83 -2.44 7.61
N LEU A 138 -2.15 -3.43 7.03
CA LEU A 138 -0.87 -3.19 6.36
C LEU A 138 -1.17 -2.89 4.88
N THR A 139 -0.97 -1.65 4.46
CA THR A 139 -1.04 -1.27 3.03
C THR A 139 0.38 -1.28 2.46
N ILE A 140 0.53 -1.84 1.27
CA ILE A 140 1.81 -1.99 0.58
C ILE A 140 1.68 -1.39 -0.81
N HIS A 141 2.54 -0.42 -1.13
CA HIS A 141 2.80 0.02 -2.49
C HIS A 141 4.04 -0.70 -3.02
N PHE A 142 3.90 -1.40 -4.14
CA PHE A 142 4.95 -2.27 -4.67
C PHE A 142 5.13 -2.14 -6.17
N ALA A 143 6.29 -2.58 -6.65
CA ALA A 143 6.58 -2.86 -8.04
C ALA A 143 6.92 -4.34 -8.23
N ALA A 144 6.45 -4.94 -9.31
CA ALA A 144 6.79 -6.28 -9.73
C ALA A 144 6.94 -6.35 -11.26
N LEU A 145 7.57 -7.42 -11.76
CA LEU A 145 7.69 -7.66 -13.20
C LEU A 145 6.48 -8.45 -13.69
N PHE A 146 5.81 -7.92 -14.71
CA PHE A 146 4.63 -8.52 -15.33
C PHE A 146 4.89 -8.88 -16.79
N GLY A 147 4.18 -9.90 -17.27
CA GLY A 147 4.13 -10.29 -18.66
C GLY A 147 3.43 -9.25 -19.51
N ARG A 148 3.77 -9.23 -20.81
CA ARG A 148 3.16 -8.29 -21.76
C ARG A 148 1.64 -8.49 -21.81
N GLY A 149 0.92 -7.42 -21.53
CA GLY A 149 -0.55 -7.40 -21.57
C GLY A 149 -1.24 -7.90 -20.31
N GLY A 150 -0.51 -8.14 -19.21
CA GLY A 150 -1.10 -8.35 -17.87
C GLY A 150 -2.10 -9.49 -17.78
N LYS A 151 -1.89 -10.57 -18.56
CA LYS A 151 -2.86 -11.66 -18.69
C LYS A 151 -2.80 -12.67 -17.55
N ILE A 152 -1.64 -12.81 -16.91
CA ILE A 152 -1.45 -13.72 -15.79
C ILE A 152 -1.67 -12.93 -14.50
N VAL A 153 -2.52 -13.46 -13.64
CA VAL A 153 -2.81 -12.83 -12.35
C VAL A 153 -1.74 -13.22 -11.36
N HIS A 154 -1.05 -12.23 -10.82
CA HIS A 154 -0.11 -12.41 -9.72
C HIS A 154 -0.85 -12.45 -8.40
N ILE A 155 -0.33 -13.23 -7.44
CA ILE A 155 -0.88 -13.36 -6.10
C ILE A 155 0.12 -12.75 -5.12
N VAL A 156 -0.34 -11.79 -4.32
CA VAL A 156 0.44 -11.23 -3.22
C VAL A 156 -0.26 -11.60 -1.91
N ASP A 157 0.46 -12.28 -1.03
CA ASP A 157 0.00 -12.75 0.27
C ASP A 157 0.86 -12.19 1.39
N LEU A 158 0.25 -12.06 2.56
CA LEU A 158 0.91 -11.64 3.78
C LEU A 158 0.64 -12.69 4.86
N ALA A 159 1.68 -13.10 5.58
CA ALA A 159 1.55 -13.90 6.80
C ALA A 159 2.16 -13.15 7.98
N VAL A 160 1.66 -13.44 9.18
CA VAL A 160 2.20 -12.92 10.44
C VAL A 160 2.68 -14.12 11.24
N ASP A 161 3.96 -14.13 11.63
CA ASP A 161 4.48 -15.16 12.53
C ASP A 161 3.87 -14.95 13.93
N PRO A 162 3.07 -15.89 14.45
CA PRO A 162 2.39 -15.71 15.74
C PRO A 162 3.35 -15.68 16.94
N LYS A 163 4.61 -16.08 16.77
CA LYS A 163 5.62 -16.11 17.83
C LYS A 163 6.42 -14.80 17.89
N THR A 164 6.83 -14.28 16.73
CA THR A 164 7.71 -13.10 16.63
C THR A 164 6.96 -11.82 16.29
N LEU A 165 5.74 -11.94 15.74
CA LEU A 165 4.95 -10.87 15.12
C LEU A 165 5.61 -10.24 13.88
N ASP A 166 6.64 -10.88 13.34
CA ASP A 166 7.22 -10.47 12.06
C ASP A 166 6.23 -10.75 10.92
N LEU A 167 6.24 -9.84 9.95
CA LEU A 167 5.34 -9.82 8.80
C LEU A 167 6.11 -10.36 7.59
N TYR A 168 5.51 -11.26 6.83
CA TYR A 168 6.13 -11.87 5.66
C TYR A 168 5.25 -11.64 4.43
N LEU A 169 5.74 -10.84 3.48
CA LEU A 169 5.10 -10.62 2.20
C LEU A 169 5.64 -11.62 1.18
N LYS A 170 4.73 -12.28 0.47
CA LYS A 170 5.05 -13.28 -0.54
C LYS A 170 4.35 -12.95 -1.85
N HIS A 171 5.08 -13.11 -2.94
CA HIS A 171 4.62 -12.82 -4.28
C HIS A 171 4.74 -14.08 -5.14
N ASP A 172 3.61 -14.60 -5.61
CA ASP A 172 3.55 -15.64 -6.62
C ASP A 172 3.20 -15.01 -7.97
N ASN A 173 4.12 -15.06 -8.92
CA ASN A 173 3.92 -14.57 -10.28
C ASN A 173 3.11 -15.55 -11.16
N ASN A 174 2.63 -16.68 -10.61
CA ASN A 174 1.87 -17.71 -11.34
C ASN A 174 2.59 -18.21 -12.60
N GLY A 175 3.93 -18.24 -12.55
CA GLY A 175 4.75 -18.65 -13.70
C GLY A 175 4.86 -17.59 -14.81
N ASP A 176 4.46 -16.35 -14.56
CA ASP A 176 4.67 -15.25 -15.50
C ASP A 176 6.17 -14.97 -15.68
N ASN A 177 6.65 -15.04 -16.93
CA ASN A 177 8.04 -14.77 -17.31
C ASN A 177 8.24 -13.30 -17.72
N GLY A 178 7.48 -12.41 -17.09
CA GLY A 178 7.45 -10.98 -17.35
C GLY A 178 8.77 -10.25 -17.12
N TYR A 179 8.91 -9.12 -17.81
CA TYR A 179 10.07 -8.20 -17.70
C TYR A 179 9.64 -6.73 -17.73
N ILE A 180 8.34 -6.46 -17.69
CA ILE A 180 7.79 -5.09 -17.69
C ILE A 180 7.50 -4.72 -16.23
N PRO A 181 8.12 -3.67 -15.67
CA PRO A 181 7.76 -3.21 -14.34
C PRO A 181 6.31 -2.70 -14.34
N GLY A 182 5.54 -3.12 -13.35
CA GLY A 182 4.21 -2.62 -13.06
C GLY A 182 4.08 -2.35 -11.57
N GLU A 183 3.26 -1.35 -11.23
CA GLU A 183 3.02 -0.91 -9.86
C GLU A 183 1.67 -1.44 -9.36
N GLY A 184 1.58 -1.65 -8.06
CA GLY A 184 0.36 -2.09 -7.42
C GLY A 184 0.26 -1.64 -5.97
N VAL A 185 -0.97 -1.44 -5.52
CA VAL A 185 -1.29 -1.17 -4.10
C VAL A 185 -2.20 -2.27 -3.59
N ILE A 186 -1.83 -2.86 -2.46
CA ILE A 186 -2.62 -3.90 -1.79
C ILE A 186 -2.69 -3.63 -0.30
N ALA A 187 -3.85 -3.91 0.31
CA ALA A 187 -4.05 -3.79 1.75
C ALA A 187 -4.35 -5.16 2.35
N PHE A 188 -3.78 -5.45 3.51
CA PHE A 188 -4.04 -6.64 4.28
C PHE A 188 -4.71 -6.26 5.59
N LYS A 189 -5.92 -6.76 5.84
CA LYS A 189 -6.58 -6.62 7.13
C LYS A 189 -5.88 -7.54 8.14
N ILE A 190 -5.30 -6.96 9.18
CA ILE A 190 -4.44 -7.67 10.15
C ILE A 190 -4.65 -7.25 11.61
N ASP A 191 -5.65 -6.42 11.89
CA ASP A 191 -6.03 -5.99 13.24
C ASP A 191 -6.18 -7.16 14.23
N ASP A 192 -6.90 -8.22 13.85
CA ASP A 192 -7.14 -9.37 14.71
C ASP A 192 -5.84 -10.12 15.08
N LEU A 193 -4.82 -10.05 14.24
CA LEU A 193 -3.52 -10.70 14.44
C LEU A 193 -2.55 -9.87 15.29
N LEU A 194 -2.80 -8.56 15.39
CA LEU A 194 -1.92 -7.61 16.07
C LEU A 194 -2.55 -7.02 17.35
N LYS A 195 -3.54 -7.71 17.94
CA LYS A 195 -4.28 -7.25 19.13
C LYS A 195 -3.41 -6.84 20.33
N ASP A 196 -2.23 -7.44 20.47
CA ASP A 196 -1.31 -7.20 21.59
C ASP A 196 -0.21 -6.18 21.22
N VAL A 197 -0.18 -5.71 19.97
CA VAL A 197 0.78 -4.70 19.49
C VAL A 197 0.33 -3.31 19.92
N LYS A 198 1.24 -2.56 20.53
CA LYS A 198 0.96 -1.21 21.03
C LYS A 198 1.24 -0.15 19.98
N ASP A 199 0.53 0.96 20.07
CA ASP A 199 0.79 2.12 19.23
C ASP A 199 2.25 2.56 19.26
N GLY A 200 2.80 2.77 18.08
CA GLY A 200 4.17 3.19 17.88
C GLY A 200 5.20 2.06 17.94
N GLN A 201 4.81 0.83 18.26
CA GLN A 201 5.68 -0.33 18.15
C GLN A 201 6.04 -0.58 16.68
N GLU A 202 7.31 -0.89 16.43
CA GLU A 202 7.78 -1.26 15.10
C GLU A 202 7.76 -2.78 14.92
N LEU A 203 7.22 -3.24 13.79
CA LEU A 203 7.26 -4.62 13.35
C LEU A 203 8.25 -4.76 12.19
N THR A 204 8.83 -5.95 12.02
CA THR A 204 9.70 -6.23 10.88
C THR A 204 8.88 -6.81 9.73
N LEU A 205 8.91 -6.15 8.58
CA LEU A 205 8.38 -6.67 7.33
C LEU A 205 9.52 -7.33 6.54
N HIS A 206 9.32 -8.57 6.12
CA HIS A 206 10.22 -9.37 5.30
C HIS A 206 9.61 -9.61 3.92
N TRP A 207 10.41 -9.52 2.87
CA TRP A 207 10.01 -9.89 1.51
C TRP A 207 11.24 -10.26 0.68
N LYS A 208 11.01 -10.93 -0.46
CA LYS A 208 12.07 -11.20 -1.42
C LYS A 208 12.11 -10.11 -2.49
N GLY A 209 13.16 -9.29 -2.47
CA GLY A 209 13.47 -8.32 -3.52
C GLY A 209 14.25 -8.92 -4.68
N SER A 210 14.60 -8.08 -5.65
CA SER A 210 15.39 -8.46 -6.83
C SER A 210 16.81 -8.91 -6.48
N GLU A 211 17.35 -8.43 -5.35
CA GLU A 211 18.70 -8.73 -4.87
C GLU A 211 18.73 -9.81 -3.77
N GLY A 212 17.57 -10.37 -3.40
CA GLY A 212 17.45 -11.36 -2.33
C GLY A 212 16.46 -10.94 -1.25
N GLU A 213 16.56 -11.56 -0.08
CA GLU A 213 15.70 -11.25 1.06
C GLU A 213 15.97 -9.83 1.58
N LYS A 214 14.90 -9.08 1.82
CA LYS A 214 14.91 -7.69 2.29
C LYS A 214 14.02 -7.54 3.51
N THR A 215 14.32 -6.52 4.31
CA THR A 215 13.53 -6.17 5.49
C THR A 215 13.32 -4.67 5.63
N ALA A 216 12.25 -4.29 6.32
CA ALA A 216 11.94 -2.90 6.70
C ALA A 216 11.22 -2.88 8.05
N LYS A 217 11.33 -1.76 8.77
CA LYS A 217 10.55 -1.49 9.97
C LYS A 217 9.28 -0.74 9.60
N VAL A 218 8.14 -1.24 10.06
CA VAL A 218 6.83 -0.58 9.90
C VAL A 218 6.28 -0.24 11.28
N LYS A 219 5.95 1.04 11.47
CA LYS A 219 5.40 1.53 12.74
C LYS A 219 3.90 1.26 12.79
N TYR A 220 3.44 0.55 13.82
CA TYR A 220 2.02 0.25 14.02
C TYR A 220 1.26 1.44 14.61
N LEU A 221 0.14 1.80 13.98
CA LEU A 221 -0.83 2.76 14.48
C LEU A 221 -2.22 2.10 14.55
N SER A 222 -2.76 1.98 15.76
CA SER A 222 -4.08 1.41 15.99
C SER A 222 -5.20 2.21 15.34
N ARG A 223 -6.36 1.56 15.23
CA ARG A 223 -7.60 2.16 14.76
C ARG A 223 -7.97 3.37 15.62
N PHE A 224 -8.34 4.47 14.97
CA PHE A 224 -8.92 5.63 15.65
C PHE A 224 -10.32 5.29 16.17
N ALA A 225 -10.55 5.54 17.46
CA ALA A 225 -11.89 5.50 18.03
C ALA A 225 -12.54 6.88 17.83
N LEU A 226 -13.63 6.93 17.06
CA LEU A 226 -14.44 8.14 16.96
C LEU A 226 -14.94 8.53 18.37
N PRO A 227 -14.87 9.82 18.75
CA PRO A 227 -15.50 10.29 19.97
C PRO A 227 -16.99 9.96 19.96
N GLN A 228 -17.49 9.34 21.05
CA GLN A 228 -18.93 9.19 21.24
C GLN A 228 -19.52 10.55 21.64
N LYS A 229 -20.70 10.86 21.11
CA LYS A 229 -21.49 12.05 21.48
C LYS A 229 -22.21 11.83 22.79
#